data_AF-A0A3C0UPS0-F1
#
_entry.id   AF-A0A3C0UPS0-F1
#
_cell.length_a   1.000
_cell.length_b   1.000
_cell.length_c   1.000
_cell.angle_alpha   90.00
_cell.angle_beta   90.00
_cell.angle_gamma   90.00
#
_symmetry.space_group_name_H-M   'P 1'
#
loop_
_entity.id
_entity.type
_entity.pdbx_description
1 polymer ?
#
loop_
_entity_poly.entity_id
_entity_poly.type
_entity_poly.pdbx_seq_one_letter_code
_entity_poly.pdbx_strand_id
1 'polypeptide(L)'
;MVETQALATDYLKLSGELRLKVLGLYKKANAGHIGCSLSCIDLLIGSLVHHKRSQDSFILSKGHAAAALYVTLNHLGEISDEILDTFYQDGTTLP
;
A
#
# COMPACT_ATOMS: atom_id res chain seq x y z
N MET A 1 14.63 -25.68 -3.71
CA MET A 1 13.60 -25.57 -2.66
C MET A 1 13.90 -24.50 -1.60
N VAL A 2 15.11 -23.92 -1.55
CA VAL A 2 15.49 -22.90 -0.54
C VAL A 2 15.03 -21.48 -0.92
N GLU A 3 15.08 -21.11 -2.21
CA GLU A 3 14.67 -19.77 -2.69
C GLU A 3 13.18 -19.45 -2.49
N THR A 4 12.31 -20.45 -2.69
CA THR A 4 10.84 -20.26 -2.58
C THR A 4 10.39 -19.95 -1.15
N GLN A 5 11.10 -20.49 -0.16
CA GLN A 5 10.76 -20.35 1.26
C GLN A 5 11.21 -19.00 1.83
N ALA A 6 12.34 -18.48 1.33
CA ALA A 6 12.81 -17.13 1.65
C ALA A 6 11.90 -16.05 1.04
N LEU A 7 11.49 -16.21 -0.22
CA LEU A 7 10.56 -15.29 -0.90
C LEU A 7 9.19 -15.24 -0.21
N ALA A 8 8.68 -16.38 0.24
CA ALA A 8 7.41 -16.47 0.97
C ALA A 8 7.46 -15.80 2.35
N THR A 9 8.59 -15.92 3.05
CA THR A 9 8.79 -15.29 4.37
C THR A 9 8.89 -13.78 4.24
N ASP A 10 9.59 -13.29 3.22
CA ASP A 10 9.74 -11.86 2.92
C ASP A 10 8.39 -11.22 2.53
N TYR A 11 7.62 -11.92 1.67
CA TYR A 11 6.27 -11.50 1.31
C TYR A 11 5.34 -11.36 2.52
N LEU A 12 5.28 -12.37 3.41
CA LEU A 12 4.40 -12.32 4.58
C LEU A 12 4.76 -11.16 5.52
N LYS A 13 6.07 -10.88 5.66
CA LYS A 13 6.55 -9.75 6.45
C LYS A 13 6.12 -8.42 5.84
N LEU A 14 6.43 -8.19 4.56
CA LEU A 14 6.03 -6.98 3.84
C LEU A 14 4.50 -6.78 3.88
N SER A 15 3.77 -7.85 3.62
CA SER A 15 2.31 -7.89 3.65
C SER A 15 1.74 -7.52 5.03
N GLY A 16 2.39 -7.93 6.12
CA GLY A 16 2.05 -7.49 7.47
C GLY A 16 2.36 -6.01 7.73
N GLU A 17 3.55 -5.55 7.32
CA GLU A 17 4.01 -4.17 7.49
C GLU A 17 3.09 -3.17 6.76
N LEU A 18 2.74 -3.45 5.51
CA LEU A 18 1.84 -2.56 4.75
C LEU A 18 0.42 -2.53 5.34
N ARG A 19 -0.10 -3.65 5.84
CA ARG A 19 -1.40 -3.65 6.54
C ARG A 19 -1.38 -2.82 7.81
N LEU A 20 -0.31 -2.91 8.60
CA LEU A 20 -0.15 -2.07 9.79
C LEU A 20 -0.06 -0.60 9.42
N LYS A 21 0.64 -0.26 8.33
CA LYS A 21 0.72 1.12 7.82
C LYS A 21 -0.66 1.65 7.41
N VAL A 22 -1.46 0.86 6.67
CA VAL A 22 -2.85 1.20 6.32
C VAL A 22 -3.70 1.46 7.57
N LEU A 23 -3.63 0.57 8.56
CA LEU A 23 -4.37 0.72 9.81
C LEU A 23 -3.95 1.99 10.57
N GLY A 24 -2.65 2.30 10.59
CA GLY A 24 -2.11 3.53 11.17
C GLY A 24 -2.66 4.79 10.50
N LEU A 25 -2.72 4.82 9.16
CA LEU A 25 -3.29 5.94 8.40
C LEU A 25 -4.76 6.18 8.74
N TYR A 26 -5.58 5.12 8.69
CA TYR A 26 -7.00 5.24 9.03
C TYR A 26 -7.22 5.61 10.50
N LYS A 27 -6.37 5.12 11.40
CA LYS A 27 -6.43 5.52 12.82
C LYS A 27 -6.10 7.01 13.00
N LYS A 28 -5.10 7.52 12.30
CA LYS A 28 -4.68 8.94 12.34
C LYS A 28 -5.76 9.86 11.74
N ALA A 29 -6.33 9.47 10.60
CA ALA A 29 -7.40 10.18 9.93
C ALA A 29 -8.76 10.10 10.64
N ASN A 30 -8.95 9.11 11.53
CA ASN A 30 -10.22 8.78 12.18
C ASN A 30 -11.38 8.57 11.18
N ALA A 31 -11.06 8.06 9.99
CA ALA A 31 -11.98 7.83 8.88
C ALA A 31 -11.41 6.77 7.93
N GLY A 32 -12.26 6.16 7.09
CA GLY A 32 -11.82 5.38 5.94
C GLY A 32 -12.46 3.99 5.76
N HIS A 33 -11.99 3.28 4.74
CA HIS A 33 -12.55 2.01 4.27
C HIS A 33 -11.57 0.84 4.50
N ILE A 34 -11.34 0.49 5.77
CA ILE A 34 -10.33 -0.48 6.19
C ILE A 34 -10.41 -1.79 5.38
N GLY A 35 -11.60 -2.42 5.32
CA GLY A 35 -11.77 -3.69 4.60
C GLY A 35 -11.47 -3.61 3.10
N CYS A 36 -11.76 -2.47 2.47
CA CYS A 36 -11.50 -2.27 1.05
C CYS A 36 -9.99 -2.25 0.75
N SER A 37 -9.19 -1.62 1.61
CA SER A 37 -7.73 -1.59 1.47
C SER A 37 -7.07 -2.92 1.85
N LEU A 38 -7.46 -3.52 2.98
CA LEU A 38 -6.87 -4.78 3.43
C LEU A 38 -7.15 -5.95 2.48
N SER A 39 -8.29 -5.94 1.79
CA SER A 39 -8.67 -7.01 0.85
C SER A 39 -7.84 -7.08 -0.44
N CYS A 40 -7.09 -6.03 -0.81
CA CYS A 40 -6.25 -6.07 -2.03
C CYS A 40 -4.77 -5.83 -1.80
N ILE A 41 -4.31 -5.63 -0.58
CA ILE A 41 -2.91 -5.26 -0.33
C ILE A 41 -1.93 -6.28 -0.93
N ASP A 42 -2.28 -7.56 -0.87
CA ASP A 42 -1.50 -8.67 -1.45
C ASP A 42 -1.41 -8.58 -2.98
N LEU A 43 -2.53 -8.22 -3.63
CA LEU A 43 -2.56 -8.00 -5.07
C LEU A 43 -1.73 -6.79 -5.48
N LEU A 44 -1.70 -5.73 -4.65
CA LEU A 44 -0.84 -4.57 -4.89
C LEU A 44 0.63 -4.92 -4.72
N ILE A 45 1.00 -5.71 -3.71
CA ILE A 45 2.37 -6.19 -3.54
C ILE A 45 2.80 -7.02 -4.76
N GLY A 46 2.00 -8.01 -5.16
CA GLY A 46 2.29 -8.79 -6.36
C GLY A 46 2.41 -7.93 -7.60
N SER A 47 1.42 -7.08 -7.88
CA SER A 47 1.37 -6.29 -9.11
C SER A 47 2.39 -5.16 -9.16
N LEU A 48 2.48 -4.32 -8.12
CA LEU A 48 3.32 -3.11 -8.12
C LEU A 48 4.75 -3.39 -7.66
N VAL A 49 4.95 -4.21 -6.64
CA VAL A 49 6.29 -4.43 -6.05
C VAL A 49 7.07 -5.47 -6.83
N HIS A 50 6.43 -6.56 -7.24
CA HIS A 50 7.14 -7.69 -7.86
C HIS A 50 7.04 -7.76 -9.38
N HIS A 51 5.96 -7.24 -9.99
CA HIS A 51 5.68 -7.49 -11.41
C HIS A 51 5.56 -6.26 -12.30
N LYS A 52 5.44 -5.04 -11.75
CA LYS A 52 5.26 -3.83 -12.56
C LYS A 52 6.56 -3.47 -13.27
N ARG A 53 6.48 -3.32 -14.60
CA ARG A 53 7.57 -2.78 -15.42
C ARG A 53 7.39 -1.26 -15.56
N SER A 54 8.44 -0.57 -16.01
CA SER A 54 8.42 0.89 -16.16
C SER A 54 7.35 1.38 -17.14
N GLN A 55 7.08 0.63 -18.21
CA GLN A 55 6.07 0.95 -19.21
C GLN A 55 4.63 0.59 -18.80
N ASP A 56 4.45 -0.18 -17.73
CA ASP A 56 3.11 -0.65 -17.34
C ASP A 56 2.37 0.46 -16.58
N SER A 57 1.09 0.65 -16.86
CA SER A 57 0.22 1.52 -16.08
C SER A 57 -0.62 0.70 -15.10
N PHE A 58 -0.73 1.16 -13.86
CA PHE A 58 -1.61 0.57 -12.86
C PHE A 58 -2.78 1.52 -12.55
N ILE A 59 -4.00 1.00 -12.52
CA ILE A 59 -5.21 1.78 -12.20
C ILE A 59 -5.97 1.08 -11.08
N LEU A 60 -6.08 1.72 -9.92
CA LEU A 60 -6.95 1.27 -8.84
C LEU A 60 -8.37 1.79 -9.05
N SER A 61 -9.21 1.02 -9.76
CA SER A 61 -10.60 1.42 -10.03
C SER A 61 -11.45 1.55 -8.75
N LYS A 62 -11.16 0.74 -7.72
CA LYS A 62 -11.79 0.86 -6.39
C LYS A 62 -11.15 1.97 -5.55
N GLY A 63 -11.45 3.23 -5.90
CA GLY A 63 -10.85 4.42 -5.26
C GLY A 63 -10.91 4.44 -3.73
N HIS A 64 -11.95 3.88 -3.11
CA HIS A 64 -12.06 3.78 -1.65
C HIS A 64 -10.92 2.97 -0.98
N ALA A 65 -10.20 2.14 -1.74
CA ALA A 65 -9.04 1.40 -1.26
C ALA A 65 -7.71 2.18 -1.40
N ALA A 66 -7.74 3.48 -1.72
CA ALA A 66 -6.57 4.31 -2.02
C ALA A 66 -5.44 4.23 -0.99
N ALA A 67 -5.76 4.11 0.31
CA ALA A 67 -4.75 3.96 1.35
C ALA A 67 -3.81 2.75 1.10
N ALA A 68 -4.34 1.66 0.53
CA ALA A 68 -3.52 0.50 0.16
C ALA A 68 -2.52 0.84 -0.95
N LEU A 69 -2.97 1.60 -1.96
CA LEU A 69 -2.09 2.08 -3.03
C LEU A 69 -1.04 3.04 -2.49
N TYR A 70 -1.43 3.99 -1.63
CA TYR A 70 -0.51 4.97 -1.06
C TYR A 70 0.59 4.34 -0.22
N VAL A 71 0.27 3.36 0.64
CA VAL A 71 1.32 2.66 1.40
C VAL A 71 2.23 1.82 0.50
N THR A 72 1.71 1.25 -0.60
CA THR A 72 2.54 0.49 -1.56
C THR A 72 3.46 1.43 -2.33
N LEU A 73 2.98 2.58 -2.80
CA LEU A 73 3.80 3.59 -3.47
C LEU A 73 4.84 4.20 -2.53
N ASN A 74 4.48 4.39 -1.26
CA ASN A 74 5.43 4.84 -0.24
C ASN A 74 6.52 3.79 0.03
N HIS A 75 6.17 2.50 0.09
CA HIS A 75 7.16 1.42 0.16
C HIS A 75 8.11 1.40 -1.04
N LEU A 76 7.61 1.72 -2.24
CA LEU A 76 8.42 1.86 -3.46
C LEU A 76 9.25 3.15 -3.51
N GLY A 77 9.09 4.06 -2.54
CA GLY A 77 9.78 5.36 -2.51
C GLY A 77 9.18 6.42 -3.45
N GLU A 78 8.03 6.14 -4.08
CA GLU A 78 7.33 7.09 -4.96
C GLU A 78 6.56 8.15 -4.15
N ILE A 79 6.21 7.84 -2.89
CA ILE A 79 5.59 8.76 -1.94
C ILE A 79 6.46 8.82 -0.68
N SER A 80 6.86 10.01 -0.25
CA SER A 80 7.65 10.16 0.98
C SER A 80 6.79 9.92 2.24
N ASP A 81 7.43 9.62 3.37
CA ASP A 81 6.70 9.45 4.63
C ASP A 81 6.02 10.76 5.06
N GLU A 82 6.59 11.93 4.73
CA GLU A 82 5.99 13.24 5.03
C GLU A 82 4.69 13.47 4.27
N ILE A 83 4.63 13.09 2.98
CA ILE A 83 3.40 13.16 2.18
C ILE A 83 2.38 12.12 2.67
N LEU A 84 2.84 10.91 3.00
CA LEU A 84 1.96 9.89 3.54
C LEU A 84 1.33 10.33 4.87
N ASP A 85 2.09 11.06 5.68
CA ASP A 85 1.65 11.60 6.95
C ASP A 85 0.55 12.66 6.84
N THR A 86 0.39 13.31 5.67
CA THR A 86 -0.71 14.25 5.41
C THR A 86 -1.99 13.56 4.91
N PHE A 87 -2.05 12.23 4.88
CA PHE A 87 -3.25 11.49 4.49
C PHE A 87 -4.51 12.01 5.17
N TYR A 88 -5.54 12.31 4.37
CA TYR A 88 -6.86 12.78 4.83
C TYR A 88 -6.86 14.14 5.57
N GLN A 89 -5.80 14.93 5.44
CA GLN A 89 -5.72 16.29 5.99
C GLN A 89 -6.01 17.35 4.93
N ASP A 90 -6.46 18.53 5.36
CA ASP A 90 -6.68 19.65 4.44
C ASP A 90 -5.37 20.05 3.72
N GLY A 91 -5.47 20.27 2.41
CA GLY A 91 -4.32 20.65 1.58
C GLY A 91 -3.37 19.50 1.20
N THR A 92 -3.72 18.26 1.55
CA THR A 92 -2.97 17.06 1.15
C THR A 92 -3.12 16.74 -0.34
N THR A 93 -2.17 16.00 -0.89
CA THR A 93 -2.30 15.33 -2.20
C THR A 93 -2.90 13.93 -2.07
N LEU A 94 -3.15 13.44 -0.85
CA LEU A 94 -3.69 12.12 -0.53
C LEU A 94 -5.05 12.22 0.20
N PRO A 95 -6.15 12.47 -0.54
CA PRO A 95 -7.48 12.65 0.02
C PRO A 95 -8.15 11.34 0.48
#